data_AF-A0A4R0RRZ6-F1
#
_entry.id   AF-A0A4R0RRZ6-F1
#
_cell.length_a   1.000
_cell.length_b   1.000
_cell.length_c   1.000
_cell.angle_alpha   90.00
_cell.angle_beta   90.00
_cell.angle_gamma   90.00
#
_symmetry.space_group_name_H-M   'P 1'
#
loop_
_entity.id
_entity.type
_entity.pdbx_description
1 polymer ?
#
loop_
_entity_poly.entity_id
_entity_poly.type
_entity_poly.pdbx_seq_one_letter_code
_entity_poly.pdbx_strand_id
1 'polypeptide(L)'
;MVRRNSSGASPWSGVSYAIVVLFVALFFLLGVTYRRPHFDFGWKGRKKYDFPDFDSIRLSRALPDEHVSLDTNDRIIIIGDVHGMNHSLADLLNELSYNQSDDILMFAGDLIAKSTHAGSLSVLDFLTENQYSKSANTTANSERIFAVRGNHDQLVMQWRSWREWFEPLVIPASTNKGKDAADAVSTGKAFVDLIEAEWSVQRRKRDSDAEEWVDVARKRAEGTWREEWWRRIPPPGNGKKAKDWKLFGDHYWLARDMTDVHAAYLKSLPLVHHVPSMHFFVVHAGLLPYNPRLPIDHPSQPLAHPPKISGTSPTMPVPSTEPSSPTEPTTPTEPIPPAPPTPPAAFDSNHEDDDDDDDDDDELGIEESDIDSLPPQTILDRRAPSSSDDLRQHQESAILTSIPQNKDPWVLLNMRGVKKNGKVTRNTDEGTPWAKLWNRQMKGCRGINIPSGLQDDEEGGEEFPCEPSTVVYGHAASRGLDVKRYSVGLDTGCLYGQKLTALVVRSGKSSNTHSGDDDDNDDDKEEEDHENTRRTSKKRKMLGRRQHGGKGKHRGKRVKFGDDAMGLDARLVQVKCALPPEEDSHDH
;
A
#
# COMPACT_ATOMS: atom_id res chain seq x y z
N MET A 1 -8.49 0.14 96.46
CA MET A 1 -8.51 -1.08 97.31
C MET A 1 -9.40 -2.10 96.60
N VAL A 2 -8.99 -3.36 96.47
CA VAL A 2 -9.70 -4.44 95.71
C VAL A 2 -9.76 -4.21 94.17
N ARG A 3 -10.01 -5.21 93.29
CA ARG A 3 -9.16 -6.39 92.91
C ARG A 3 -9.70 -7.05 91.60
N ARG A 4 -8.82 -7.71 90.83
CA ARG A 4 -9.06 -8.79 89.82
C ARG A 4 -9.68 -8.46 88.43
N ASN A 5 -8.95 -8.90 87.40
CA ASN A 5 -9.26 -9.85 86.30
C ASN A 5 -10.66 -9.84 85.60
N SER A 6 -10.81 -10.22 84.32
CA SER A 6 -9.90 -10.94 83.39
C SER A 6 -10.17 -10.61 81.91
N SER A 7 -9.23 -10.93 81.04
CA SER A 7 -9.39 -10.89 79.57
C SER A 7 -10.41 -11.90 79.04
N GLY A 8 -11.34 -11.45 78.19
CA GLY A 8 -12.28 -12.31 77.45
C GLY A 8 -12.09 -12.19 75.94
N ALA A 9 -11.29 -13.09 75.34
CA ALA A 9 -11.28 -13.28 73.90
C ALA A 9 -12.53 -14.07 73.47
N SER A 10 -13.13 -13.75 72.32
CA SER A 10 -14.37 -14.42 71.89
C SER A 10 -14.08 -15.86 71.39
N PRO A 11 -14.90 -16.87 71.73
CA PRO A 11 -14.66 -18.27 71.32
C PRO A 11 -14.73 -18.52 69.81
N TRP A 12 -15.29 -17.58 69.03
CA TRP A 12 -15.71 -17.77 67.65
C TRP A 12 -14.59 -17.61 66.60
N SER A 13 -13.47 -16.99 66.97
CA SER A 13 -12.31 -16.85 66.08
C SER A 13 -11.58 -18.18 65.87
N GLY A 14 -11.33 -18.93 66.96
CA GLY A 14 -10.64 -20.21 66.92
C GLY A 14 -11.40 -21.29 66.14
N VAL A 15 -12.73 -21.37 66.32
CA VAL A 15 -13.58 -22.35 65.62
C VAL A 15 -13.58 -22.10 64.10
N SER A 16 -13.75 -20.84 63.68
CA SER A 16 -13.69 -20.48 62.26
C SER A 16 -12.33 -20.81 61.62
N TYR A 17 -11.22 -20.53 62.32
CA TYR A 17 -9.87 -20.84 61.83
C TYR A 17 -9.63 -22.35 61.76
N ALA A 18 -10.08 -23.11 62.76
CA ALA A 18 -10.00 -24.57 62.75
C ALA A 18 -10.78 -25.20 61.59
N ILE A 19 -12.00 -24.70 61.30
CA ILE A 19 -12.81 -25.16 60.16
C ILE A 19 -12.08 -24.88 58.84
N VAL A 20 -11.56 -23.67 58.63
CA VAL A 20 -10.84 -23.32 57.39
C VAL A 20 -9.58 -24.17 57.20
N VAL A 21 -8.76 -24.33 58.25
CA VAL A 21 -7.55 -25.17 58.20
C VAL A 21 -7.91 -26.63 57.94
N LEU A 22 -8.96 -27.16 58.57
CA LEU A 22 -9.41 -28.54 58.35
C LEU A 22 -9.97 -28.73 56.93
N PHE A 23 -10.68 -27.74 56.37
CA PHE A 23 -11.17 -27.78 54.99
C PHE A 23 -10.02 -27.76 53.97
N VAL A 24 -9.00 -26.90 54.18
CA VAL A 24 -7.79 -26.86 53.34
C VAL A 24 -6.97 -28.14 53.46
N ALA A 25 -6.80 -28.67 54.67
CA ALA A 25 -6.12 -29.95 54.91
C ALA A 25 -6.87 -31.13 54.28
N LEU A 26 -8.21 -31.14 54.34
CA LEU A 26 -9.03 -32.12 53.64
C LEU A 26 -8.88 -32.00 52.12
N PHE A 27 -8.84 -30.78 51.57
CA PHE A 27 -8.63 -30.55 50.15
C PHE A 27 -7.25 -31.03 49.68
N PHE A 28 -6.20 -30.82 50.49
CA PHE A 28 -4.86 -31.36 50.22
C PHE A 28 -4.80 -32.88 50.35
N LEU A 29 -5.38 -33.46 51.41
CA LEU A 29 -5.41 -34.91 51.61
C LEU A 29 -6.21 -35.61 50.50
N LEU A 30 -7.35 -35.07 50.09
CA LEU A 30 -8.09 -35.55 48.92
C LEU A 30 -7.29 -35.35 47.62
N GLY A 31 -6.59 -34.22 47.46
CA GLY A 31 -5.73 -33.98 46.29
C GLY A 31 -4.54 -34.94 46.16
N VAL A 32 -4.06 -35.48 47.30
CA VAL A 32 -2.94 -36.45 47.35
C VAL A 32 -3.44 -37.91 47.31
N THR A 33 -4.58 -38.23 47.93
CA THR A 33 -5.11 -39.60 48.00
C THR A 33 -6.01 -39.95 46.82
N TYR A 34 -6.92 -39.05 46.42
CA TYR A 34 -7.55 -39.08 45.10
C TYR A 34 -6.60 -38.48 44.08
N ARG A 35 -5.58 -39.29 43.72
CA ARG A 35 -4.89 -39.18 42.44
C ARG A 35 -5.94 -39.32 41.36
N ARG A 36 -6.52 -38.19 40.92
CA ARG A 36 -7.59 -38.16 39.91
C ARG A 36 -7.16 -39.05 38.73
N PRO A 37 -8.03 -39.92 38.19
CA PRO A 37 -7.77 -40.41 36.84
C PRO A 37 -7.54 -39.18 35.96
N HIS A 38 -6.56 -39.25 35.06
CA HIS A 38 -6.30 -38.16 34.14
C HIS A 38 -7.49 -38.10 33.17
N PHE A 39 -8.55 -37.42 33.61
CA PHE A 39 -9.56 -36.86 32.73
C PHE A 39 -8.81 -35.77 31.96
N ASP A 40 -8.10 -36.22 30.93
CA ASP A 40 -7.80 -35.40 29.79
C ASP A 40 -9.16 -34.87 29.33
N PHE A 41 -9.47 -33.66 29.76
CA PHE A 41 -10.28 -32.75 28.98
C PHE A 41 -9.42 -32.41 27.75
N GLY A 42 -9.28 -33.43 26.91
CA GLY A 42 -8.53 -33.44 25.68
C GLY A 42 -9.29 -32.57 24.70
N TRP A 43 -9.16 -31.27 24.94
CA TRP A 43 -9.53 -30.21 24.01
C TRP A 43 -8.56 -30.34 22.85
N LYS A 44 -8.81 -31.37 22.03
CA LYS A 44 -8.23 -31.57 20.70
C LYS A 44 -8.67 -30.36 19.92
N GLY A 45 -7.91 -29.27 20.02
CA GLY A 45 -8.23 -28.00 19.40
C GLY A 45 -8.55 -28.29 17.95
N ARG A 46 -9.79 -27.99 17.53
CA ARG A 46 -10.29 -28.32 16.19
C ARG A 46 -9.22 -27.89 15.19
N LYS A 47 -8.66 -28.85 14.45
CA LYS A 47 -7.58 -28.55 13.48
C LYS A 47 -8.07 -27.40 12.60
N LYS A 48 -7.36 -26.26 12.69
CA LYS A 48 -7.63 -25.05 11.91
C LYS A 48 -7.79 -25.48 10.46
N TYR A 49 -8.86 -25.01 9.80
CA TYR A 49 -8.99 -25.26 8.37
C TYR A 49 -7.84 -24.56 7.64
N ASP A 50 -7.25 -25.28 6.68
CA ASP A 50 -6.16 -24.78 5.87
C ASP A 50 -6.77 -24.21 4.58
N PHE A 51 -6.75 -22.89 4.48
CA PHE A 51 -7.38 -22.16 3.38
C PHE A 51 -6.36 -21.96 2.25
N PRO A 52 -6.80 -21.98 0.99
CA PRO A 52 -6.02 -21.36 -0.10
C PRO A 52 -5.68 -19.92 0.25
N ASP A 53 -4.63 -19.40 -0.37
CA ASP A 53 -4.41 -17.96 -0.37
C ASP A 53 -5.49 -17.28 -1.23
N PHE A 54 -6.14 -16.27 -0.66
CA PHE A 54 -7.16 -15.46 -1.32
C PHE A 54 -6.64 -14.05 -1.68
N ASP A 55 -5.38 -13.74 -1.35
CA ASP A 55 -4.73 -12.45 -1.63
C ASP A 55 -4.19 -12.37 -3.07
N SER A 56 -5.08 -12.14 -4.04
CA SER A 56 -4.71 -11.83 -5.43
C SER A 56 -4.15 -10.40 -5.55
N ILE A 57 -2.87 -10.21 -5.23
CA ILE A 57 -2.24 -8.89 -5.06
C ILE A 57 -1.16 -8.59 -6.12
N ARG A 58 -1.18 -7.37 -6.65
CA ARG A 58 -0.08 -6.78 -7.44
C ARG A 58 0.55 -5.68 -6.58
N LEU A 59 1.84 -5.77 -6.27
CA LEU A 59 2.49 -4.81 -5.34
C LEU A 59 2.52 -3.39 -5.93
N SER A 60 3.07 -3.23 -7.14
CA SER A 60 3.25 -1.93 -7.77
C SER A 60 3.01 -1.95 -9.29
N ARG A 61 2.72 -0.77 -9.85
CA ARG A 61 2.75 -0.48 -11.30
C ARG A 61 3.45 0.87 -11.51
N ALA A 62 4.53 0.89 -12.28
CA ALA A 62 5.03 2.14 -12.84
C ALA A 62 4.11 2.58 -14.00
N LEU A 63 3.80 3.87 -14.06
CA LEU A 63 3.02 4.48 -15.14
C LEU A 63 3.99 5.24 -16.06
N PRO A 64 4.26 4.74 -17.29
CA PRO A 64 5.11 5.44 -18.23
C PRO A 64 4.42 6.68 -18.79
N ASP A 65 5.23 7.64 -19.24
CA ASP A 65 4.85 9.02 -19.57
C ASP A 65 3.72 9.11 -20.61
N GLU A 66 3.65 8.15 -21.54
CA GLU A 66 2.55 7.98 -22.51
C GLU A 66 1.14 7.92 -21.88
N HIS A 67 1.02 7.53 -20.62
CA HIS A 67 -0.23 7.46 -19.87
C HIS A 67 -0.54 8.70 -19.03
N VAL A 68 0.45 9.56 -18.76
CA VAL A 68 0.39 10.57 -17.68
C VAL A 68 1.03 11.93 -18.02
N SER A 69 1.66 12.09 -19.18
CA SER A 69 2.30 13.34 -19.63
C SER A 69 1.34 14.53 -19.58
N LEU A 70 1.80 15.64 -19.03
CA LEU A 70 1.06 16.91 -18.95
C LEU A 70 1.27 17.81 -20.19
N ASP A 71 1.94 17.28 -21.22
CA ASP A 71 2.06 17.86 -22.57
C ASP A 71 0.92 17.38 -23.48
N THR A 72 0.34 16.22 -23.15
CA THR A 72 -0.72 15.54 -23.93
C THR A 72 -2.05 15.47 -23.17
N ASN A 73 -2.09 15.90 -21.91
CA ASN A 73 -3.27 15.88 -21.03
C ASN A 73 -3.33 17.18 -20.20
N ASP A 74 -4.53 17.71 -19.96
CA ASP A 74 -4.76 19.04 -19.39
C ASP A 74 -4.45 19.13 -17.88
N ARG A 75 -4.48 17.97 -17.18
CA ARG A 75 -4.17 17.76 -15.76
C ARG A 75 -4.18 16.28 -15.38
N ILE A 76 -3.58 15.98 -14.23
CA ILE A 76 -3.89 14.80 -13.42
C ILE A 76 -4.79 15.22 -12.25
N ILE A 77 -5.82 14.44 -11.96
CA ILE A 77 -6.73 14.60 -10.82
C ILE A 77 -6.56 13.37 -9.93
N ILE A 78 -6.01 13.52 -8.72
CA ILE A 78 -5.84 12.44 -7.74
C ILE A 78 -6.89 12.61 -6.64
N ILE A 79 -7.76 11.62 -6.43
CA ILE A 79 -8.86 11.65 -5.46
C ILE A 79 -8.57 10.70 -4.27
N GLY A 80 -8.92 11.14 -3.06
CA GLY A 80 -8.86 10.32 -1.84
C GLY A 80 -9.99 9.28 -1.72
N ASP A 81 -10.07 8.65 -0.55
CA ASP A 81 -10.98 7.54 -0.23
C ASP A 81 -12.45 7.88 -0.54
N VAL A 82 -13.07 7.05 -1.38
CA VAL A 82 -14.42 7.28 -1.92
C VAL A 82 -15.48 6.51 -1.14
N HIS A 83 -15.17 5.29 -0.68
CA HIS A 83 -16.09 4.41 0.06
C HIS A 83 -17.51 4.35 -0.54
N GLY A 84 -17.65 4.18 -1.86
CA GLY A 84 -18.95 4.11 -2.54
C GLY A 84 -19.79 5.40 -2.48
N MET A 85 -19.23 6.55 -2.10
CA MET A 85 -19.92 7.84 -2.04
C MET A 85 -20.16 8.44 -3.44
N ASN A 86 -20.84 7.70 -4.31
CA ASN A 86 -21.06 8.02 -5.73
C ASN A 86 -21.52 9.47 -5.98
N HIS A 87 -22.52 9.95 -5.22
CA HIS A 87 -22.99 11.34 -5.35
C HIS A 87 -21.90 12.38 -5.07
N SER A 88 -21.05 12.15 -4.06
CA SER A 88 -19.94 13.06 -3.74
C SER A 88 -18.79 12.96 -4.75
N LEU A 89 -18.60 11.80 -5.39
CA LEU A 89 -17.69 11.67 -6.54
C LEU A 89 -18.23 12.47 -7.75
N ALA A 90 -19.51 12.32 -8.08
CA ALA A 90 -20.16 13.06 -9.15
C ALA A 90 -20.14 14.59 -8.92
N ASP A 91 -20.42 15.05 -7.70
CA ASP A 91 -20.31 16.46 -7.31
C ASP A 91 -18.87 16.98 -7.50
N LEU A 92 -17.86 16.19 -7.13
CA LEU A 92 -16.44 16.56 -7.27
C LEU A 92 -16.01 16.65 -8.73
N LEU A 93 -16.37 15.66 -9.55
CA LEU A 93 -16.07 15.66 -10.99
C LEU A 93 -16.80 16.81 -11.71
N ASN A 94 -18.01 17.18 -11.27
CA ASN A 94 -18.75 18.34 -11.79
C ASN A 94 -18.11 19.69 -11.39
N GLU A 95 -17.75 19.89 -10.12
CA GLU A 95 -17.03 21.10 -9.66
C GLU A 95 -15.66 21.24 -10.35
N LEU A 96 -14.98 20.12 -10.61
CA LEU A 96 -13.76 20.07 -11.40
C LEU A 96 -13.98 20.32 -12.90
N SER A 97 -15.22 20.19 -13.40
CA SER A 97 -15.54 20.12 -14.83
C SER A 97 -14.65 19.07 -15.53
N TYR A 98 -14.72 17.83 -15.06
CA TYR A 98 -13.92 16.70 -15.56
C TYR A 98 -14.23 16.37 -17.03
N ASN A 99 -13.18 16.18 -17.84
CA ASN A 99 -13.29 15.67 -19.21
C ASN A 99 -12.37 14.45 -19.40
N GLN A 100 -12.96 13.25 -19.52
CA GLN A 100 -12.24 11.99 -19.74
C GLN A 100 -11.34 11.97 -21.00
N SER A 101 -11.58 12.86 -21.97
CA SER A 101 -10.70 13.00 -23.14
C SER A 101 -9.36 13.63 -22.82
N ASP A 102 -9.31 14.59 -21.87
CA ASP A 102 -8.15 15.46 -21.65
C ASP A 102 -7.57 15.33 -20.23
N ASP A 103 -8.37 14.86 -19.26
CA ASP A 103 -7.99 14.72 -17.86
C ASP A 103 -7.63 13.27 -17.51
N ILE A 104 -6.47 13.08 -16.88
CA ILE A 104 -6.12 11.81 -16.23
C ILE A 104 -6.73 11.77 -14.83
N LEU A 105 -7.37 10.66 -14.46
CA LEU A 105 -7.97 10.44 -13.15
C LEU A 105 -7.20 9.36 -12.37
N MET A 106 -6.92 9.62 -11.10
CA MET A 106 -6.22 8.71 -10.19
C MET A 106 -6.96 8.60 -8.85
N PHE A 107 -6.96 7.42 -8.22
CA PHE A 107 -7.56 7.21 -6.90
C PHE A 107 -6.57 6.59 -5.89
N ALA A 108 -6.60 7.05 -4.65
CA ALA A 108 -5.80 6.57 -3.52
C ALA A 108 -6.37 5.32 -2.80
N GLY A 109 -7.25 4.57 -3.47
CA GLY A 109 -7.90 3.36 -2.94
C GLY A 109 -9.06 3.64 -1.98
N ASP A 110 -9.59 2.56 -1.41
CA ASP A 110 -10.86 2.53 -0.67
C ASP A 110 -11.98 3.16 -1.49
N LEU A 111 -12.17 2.57 -2.67
CA LEU A 111 -13.13 2.95 -3.69
C LEU A 111 -14.56 2.60 -3.26
N ILE A 112 -14.73 1.47 -2.54
CA ILE A 112 -16.03 0.85 -2.24
C ILE A 112 -16.21 0.48 -0.75
N ALA A 113 -17.39 -0.09 -0.45
CA ALA A 113 -17.89 -0.46 0.88
C ALA A 113 -18.11 0.74 1.81
N LYS A 114 -18.62 0.48 3.02
CA LYS A 114 -18.85 1.45 4.12
C LYS A 114 -19.94 2.50 3.91
N SER A 115 -20.19 2.96 2.68
CA SER A 115 -21.45 3.62 2.29
C SER A 115 -22.43 2.60 1.71
N THR A 116 -23.47 3.06 1.01
CA THR A 116 -24.49 2.18 0.43
C THR A 116 -23.88 1.23 -0.62
N HIS A 117 -24.44 0.01 -0.68
CA HIS A 117 -24.05 -1.00 -1.66
C HIS A 117 -24.27 -0.50 -3.10
N ALA A 118 -25.44 0.11 -3.38
CA ALA A 118 -25.73 0.69 -4.68
C ALA A 118 -24.71 1.78 -5.08
N GLY A 119 -24.32 2.65 -4.15
CA GLY A 119 -23.26 3.64 -4.38
C GLY A 119 -21.90 3.02 -4.66
N SER A 120 -21.57 1.92 -3.97
CA SER A 120 -20.35 1.14 -4.23
C SER A 120 -20.35 0.48 -5.61
N LEU A 121 -21.46 -0.13 -6.04
CA LEU A 121 -21.58 -0.68 -7.38
C LEU A 121 -21.51 0.40 -8.47
N SER A 122 -22.21 1.53 -8.31
CA SER A 122 -22.15 2.64 -9.27
C SER A 122 -20.75 3.27 -9.41
N VAL A 123 -19.93 3.23 -8.35
CA VAL A 123 -18.50 3.61 -8.46
C VAL A 123 -17.74 2.59 -9.32
N LEU A 124 -18.00 1.28 -9.18
CA LEU A 124 -17.38 0.24 -10.03
C LEU A 124 -17.87 0.32 -11.49
N ASP A 125 -19.14 0.61 -11.72
CA ASP A 125 -19.69 0.87 -13.05
C ASP A 125 -18.95 2.05 -13.70
N PHE A 126 -18.92 3.22 -13.04
CA PHE A 126 -18.18 4.39 -13.52
C PHE A 126 -16.70 4.06 -13.84
N LEU A 127 -15.99 3.42 -12.92
CA LEU A 127 -14.58 3.09 -13.08
C LEU A 127 -14.31 2.11 -14.24
N THR A 128 -15.20 1.14 -14.47
CA THR A 128 -15.02 0.14 -15.54
C THR A 128 -15.49 0.62 -16.91
N GLU A 129 -16.58 1.39 -16.98
CA GLU A 129 -17.05 2.01 -18.22
C GLU A 129 -16.08 3.10 -18.72
N ASN A 130 -15.43 3.83 -17.80
CA ASN A 130 -14.59 4.98 -18.11
C ASN A 130 -13.08 4.73 -17.96
N GLN A 131 -12.63 3.48 -17.70
CA GLN A 131 -11.19 3.16 -17.58
C GLN A 131 -10.39 3.61 -18.82
N TYR A 132 -11.00 3.53 -20.00
CA TYR A 132 -10.38 3.85 -21.28
C TYR A 132 -11.15 4.93 -22.01
N SER A 133 -10.42 5.86 -22.65
CA SER A 133 -10.99 6.76 -23.66
C SER A 133 -10.46 6.43 -25.05
N LYS A 134 -11.24 6.76 -26.08
CA LYS A 134 -10.82 6.63 -27.47
C LYS A 134 -9.93 7.82 -27.82
N SER A 135 -8.70 7.54 -28.24
CA SER A 135 -7.85 8.57 -28.85
C SER A 135 -8.54 9.14 -30.10
N ALA A 136 -8.55 10.46 -30.24
CA ALA A 136 -9.03 11.12 -31.45
C ALA A 136 -8.10 10.89 -32.65
N ASN A 137 -6.83 10.56 -32.40
CA ASN A 137 -5.76 10.54 -33.40
C ASN A 137 -5.16 9.13 -33.63
N THR A 138 -5.56 8.11 -32.87
CA THR A 138 -5.07 6.73 -33.02
C THR A 138 -6.20 5.71 -32.82
N THR A 139 -6.05 4.51 -33.38
CA THR A 139 -7.00 3.39 -33.21
C THR A 139 -6.86 2.66 -31.87
N ALA A 140 -5.96 3.11 -31.00
CA ALA A 140 -5.75 2.54 -29.67
C ALA A 140 -6.57 3.31 -28.62
N ASN A 141 -7.20 2.56 -27.71
CA ASN A 141 -7.80 3.10 -26.50
C ASN A 141 -6.68 3.46 -25.50
N SER A 142 -6.68 4.69 -25.00
CA SER A 142 -5.76 5.13 -23.93
C SER A 142 -6.39 4.91 -22.57
N GLU A 143 -5.64 4.36 -21.60
CA GLU A 143 -6.09 4.27 -20.21
C GLU A 143 -6.14 5.68 -19.60
N ARG A 144 -7.26 6.01 -18.95
CA ARG A 144 -7.56 7.35 -18.40
C ARG A 144 -7.83 7.35 -16.90
N ILE A 145 -8.20 6.21 -16.33
CA ILE A 145 -8.46 6.06 -14.89
C ILE A 145 -7.51 5.03 -14.29
N PHE A 146 -6.72 5.47 -13.32
CA PHE A 146 -5.82 4.64 -12.53
C PHE A 146 -6.30 4.62 -11.07
N ALA A 147 -6.08 3.51 -10.36
CA ALA A 147 -6.37 3.42 -8.94
C ALA A 147 -5.37 2.48 -8.25
N VAL A 148 -4.97 2.80 -7.02
CA VAL A 148 -4.45 1.77 -6.11
C VAL A 148 -5.60 1.11 -5.37
N ARG A 149 -5.38 -0.12 -4.87
CA ARG A 149 -6.34 -0.84 -4.06
C ARG A 149 -6.19 -0.48 -2.58
N GLY A 150 -7.28 -0.11 -1.91
CA GLY A 150 -7.32 0.12 -0.47
C GLY A 150 -7.66 -1.13 0.35
N ASN A 151 -7.69 -1.00 1.68
CA ASN A 151 -7.92 -2.16 2.56
C ASN A 151 -9.36 -2.66 2.58
N HIS A 152 -10.33 -1.81 2.27
CA HIS A 152 -11.71 -2.22 2.07
C HIS A 152 -11.85 -2.94 0.73
N ASP A 153 -11.27 -2.38 -0.35
CA ASP A 153 -11.26 -3.01 -1.67
C ASP A 153 -10.60 -4.40 -1.65
N GLN A 154 -9.46 -4.56 -0.97
CA GLN A 154 -8.78 -5.85 -0.78
C GLN A 154 -9.69 -6.88 -0.11
N LEU A 155 -10.47 -6.47 0.89
CA LEU A 155 -11.34 -7.38 1.64
C LEU A 155 -12.54 -7.85 0.80
N VAL A 156 -13.08 -7.00 -0.08
CA VAL A 156 -14.07 -7.44 -1.08
C VAL A 156 -13.45 -8.48 -2.01
N MET A 157 -12.20 -8.28 -2.44
CA MET A 157 -11.51 -9.22 -3.31
C MET A 157 -11.13 -10.55 -2.64
N GLN A 158 -10.80 -10.54 -1.36
CA GLN A 158 -10.65 -11.75 -0.54
C GLN A 158 -11.97 -12.55 -0.50
N TRP A 159 -13.09 -11.89 -0.17
CA TRP A 159 -14.41 -12.53 -0.18
C TRP A 159 -14.80 -13.08 -1.55
N ARG A 160 -14.55 -12.33 -2.63
CA ARG A 160 -14.83 -12.75 -4.01
C ARG A 160 -14.03 -13.99 -4.39
N SER A 161 -12.73 -14.01 -4.06
CA SER A 161 -11.86 -15.15 -4.34
C SER A 161 -12.21 -16.38 -3.49
N TRP A 162 -12.71 -16.17 -2.27
CA TRP A 162 -13.31 -17.24 -1.47
C TRP A 162 -14.60 -17.78 -2.09
N ARG A 163 -15.51 -16.94 -2.64
CA ARG A 163 -16.72 -17.43 -3.33
C ARG A 163 -16.37 -18.25 -4.58
N GLU A 164 -15.45 -17.73 -5.40
CA GLU A 164 -14.93 -18.40 -6.60
C GLU A 164 -14.30 -19.77 -6.29
N TRP A 165 -13.69 -19.94 -5.12
CA TRP A 165 -13.18 -21.23 -4.64
C TRP A 165 -14.25 -22.12 -3.99
N PHE A 166 -15.14 -21.56 -3.17
CA PHE A 166 -16.08 -22.31 -2.32
C PHE A 166 -17.30 -22.81 -3.10
N GLU A 167 -17.90 -21.97 -3.95
CA GLU A 167 -19.16 -22.29 -4.61
C GLU A 167 -19.08 -23.55 -5.51
N PRO A 168 -17.98 -23.80 -6.26
CA PRO A 168 -17.80 -25.02 -7.06
C PRO A 168 -17.49 -26.29 -6.26
N LEU A 169 -17.24 -26.22 -4.94
CA LEU A 169 -16.89 -27.40 -4.15
C LEU A 169 -18.06 -28.40 -4.09
N VAL A 170 -17.74 -29.69 -4.11
CA VAL A 170 -18.71 -30.78 -3.95
C VAL A 170 -18.34 -31.64 -2.75
N ILE A 171 -19.28 -31.84 -1.83
CA ILE A 171 -19.16 -32.78 -0.70
C ILE A 171 -20.24 -33.86 -0.86
N PRO A 172 -19.87 -35.13 -1.15
CA PRO A 172 -20.85 -36.19 -1.38
C PRO A 172 -21.71 -36.47 -0.14
N ALA A 173 -23.04 -36.51 -0.33
CA ALA A 173 -23.99 -36.71 0.76
C ALA A 173 -23.79 -38.03 1.54
N SER A 174 -23.16 -39.04 0.92
CA SER A 174 -22.75 -40.30 1.57
C SER A 174 -21.71 -40.14 2.68
N THR A 175 -21.07 -38.98 2.82
CA THR A 175 -20.15 -38.66 3.92
C THR A 175 -20.85 -38.12 5.17
N ASN A 176 -22.12 -37.73 5.05
CA ASN A 176 -22.88 -37.05 6.10
C ASN A 176 -23.30 -38.02 7.22
N LYS A 177 -23.21 -37.54 8.46
CA LYS A 177 -23.67 -38.23 9.66
C LYS A 177 -24.69 -37.35 10.39
N GLY A 178 -25.72 -37.97 10.96
CA GLY A 178 -26.81 -37.29 11.65
C GLY A 178 -28.17 -37.84 11.26
N LYS A 179 -29.23 -37.34 11.91
CA LYS A 179 -30.62 -37.69 11.55
C LYS A 179 -31.11 -36.93 10.32
N ASP A 180 -30.56 -35.75 10.11
CA ASP A 180 -31.06 -34.74 9.17
C ASP A 180 -30.31 -34.79 7.82
N ALA A 181 -29.76 -35.97 7.48
CA ALA A 181 -28.94 -36.18 6.29
C ALA A 181 -29.75 -36.21 4.97
N ALA A 182 -31.09 -36.29 5.05
CA ALA A 182 -31.98 -36.23 3.90
C ALA A 182 -32.04 -34.82 3.26
N ASP A 183 -31.91 -33.77 4.08
CA ASP A 183 -31.98 -32.36 3.65
C ASP A 183 -30.59 -31.77 3.32
N ALA A 184 -29.59 -32.62 3.12
CA ALA A 184 -28.20 -32.20 3.00
C ALA A 184 -27.81 -31.79 1.57
N VAL A 185 -27.37 -30.54 1.40
CA VAL A 185 -26.88 -30.04 0.10
C VAL A 185 -25.45 -30.52 -0.18
N SER A 186 -25.18 -30.81 -1.45
CA SER A 186 -23.94 -31.43 -1.92
C SER A 186 -22.95 -30.46 -2.57
N THR A 187 -23.33 -29.20 -2.83
CA THR A 187 -22.44 -28.19 -3.45
C THR A 187 -22.27 -26.96 -2.55
N GLY A 188 -21.12 -26.29 -2.68
CA GLY A 188 -20.82 -25.08 -1.93
C GLY A 188 -21.79 -23.97 -2.26
N LYS A 189 -22.14 -23.79 -3.54
CA LYS A 189 -23.18 -22.84 -3.95
C LYS A 189 -24.51 -23.09 -3.23
N ALA A 190 -25.03 -24.31 -3.26
CA ALA A 190 -26.29 -24.63 -2.60
C ALA A 190 -26.23 -24.44 -1.08
N PHE A 191 -25.04 -24.55 -0.46
CA PHE A 191 -24.86 -24.23 0.95
C PHE A 191 -24.85 -22.72 1.22
N VAL A 192 -24.22 -21.91 0.35
CA VAL A 192 -24.23 -20.46 0.45
C VAL A 192 -25.65 -19.91 0.24
N ASP A 193 -26.32 -20.34 -0.83
CA ASP A 193 -27.70 -19.95 -1.14
C ASP A 193 -28.66 -20.27 0.04
N LEU A 194 -28.45 -21.42 0.70
CA LEU A 194 -29.20 -21.83 1.91
C LEU A 194 -28.97 -20.88 3.09
N ILE A 195 -27.71 -20.56 3.44
CA ILE A 195 -27.44 -19.69 4.59
C ILE A 195 -27.75 -18.21 4.31
N GLU A 196 -27.64 -17.74 3.07
CA GLU A 196 -28.13 -16.43 2.63
C GLU A 196 -29.66 -16.34 2.80
N ALA A 197 -30.40 -17.40 2.47
CA ALA A 197 -31.85 -17.47 2.66
C ALA A 197 -32.25 -17.54 4.15
N GLU A 198 -31.58 -18.36 4.96
CA GLU A 198 -31.82 -18.44 6.41
C GLU A 198 -31.54 -17.10 7.11
N TRP A 199 -30.43 -16.44 6.77
CA TRP A 199 -30.13 -15.09 7.25
C TRP A 199 -31.16 -14.07 6.76
N SER A 200 -31.60 -14.16 5.50
CA SER A 200 -32.62 -13.26 4.94
C SER A 200 -33.97 -13.33 5.65
N VAL A 201 -34.32 -14.48 6.22
CA VAL A 201 -35.50 -14.63 7.09
C VAL A 201 -35.22 -14.13 8.51
N GLN A 202 -34.00 -14.30 9.02
CA GLN A 202 -33.63 -13.82 10.36
C GLN A 202 -33.58 -12.28 10.44
N ARG A 203 -32.95 -11.59 9.48
CA ARG A 203 -32.71 -10.13 9.50
C ARG A 203 -33.99 -9.27 9.53
N ARG A 204 -35.12 -9.86 9.14
CA ARG A 204 -36.45 -9.22 9.21
C ARG A 204 -37.00 -9.14 10.64
N LYS A 205 -36.29 -9.70 11.63
CA LYS A 205 -36.59 -9.58 13.05
C LYS A 205 -35.81 -8.41 13.62
N ARG A 206 -36.49 -7.60 14.41
CA ARG A 206 -35.87 -6.48 15.14
C ARG A 206 -34.67 -6.96 15.97
N ASP A 207 -33.62 -6.14 16.03
CA ASP A 207 -32.41 -6.32 16.85
C ASP A 207 -31.57 -7.58 16.51
N SER A 208 -31.58 -8.04 15.25
CA SER A 208 -30.76 -9.18 14.78
C SER A 208 -29.35 -8.77 14.32
N ASP A 209 -28.30 -9.31 14.95
CA ASP A 209 -26.92 -9.18 14.45
C ASP A 209 -26.47 -10.38 13.60
N ALA A 210 -25.64 -10.08 12.59
CA ALA A 210 -25.10 -11.06 11.64
C ALA A 210 -23.96 -11.89 12.24
N GLU A 211 -23.09 -11.30 13.06
CA GLU A 211 -21.97 -12.03 13.68
C GLU A 211 -22.51 -13.01 14.73
N GLU A 212 -23.44 -12.59 15.59
CA GLU A 212 -24.13 -13.47 16.53
C GLU A 212 -24.85 -14.62 15.81
N TRP A 213 -25.60 -14.34 14.73
CA TRP A 213 -26.28 -15.39 13.97
C TRP A 213 -25.30 -16.40 13.38
N VAL A 214 -24.21 -15.94 12.77
CA VAL A 214 -23.16 -16.80 12.21
C VAL A 214 -22.50 -17.64 13.30
N ASP A 215 -22.22 -17.06 14.47
CA ASP A 215 -21.60 -17.78 15.58
C ASP A 215 -22.54 -18.84 16.17
N VAL A 216 -23.85 -18.55 16.23
CA VAL A 216 -24.90 -19.52 16.61
C VAL A 216 -25.10 -20.60 15.55
N ALA A 217 -25.08 -20.26 14.26
CA ALA A 217 -25.22 -21.21 13.16
C ALA A 217 -24.03 -22.18 13.09
N ARG A 218 -22.81 -21.69 13.28
CA ARG A 218 -21.59 -22.50 13.43
C ARG A 218 -21.69 -23.49 14.59
N LYS A 219 -22.12 -23.04 15.78
CA LYS A 219 -22.30 -23.89 16.97
C LYS A 219 -23.41 -24.95 16.79
N ARG A 220 -24.49 -24.62 16.06
CA ARG A 220 -25.57 -25.56 15.72
C ARG A 220 -25.19 -26.58 14.65
N ALA A 221 -24.21 -26.28 13.83
CA ALA A 221 -23.76 -27.17 12.77
C ALA A 221 -22.90 -28.35 13.28
N GLU A 222 -22.32 -28.25 14.47
CA GLU A 222 -21.43 -29.25 15.04
C GLU A 222 -22.09 -30.64 15.16
N GLY A 223 -21.44 -31.68 14.66
CA GLY A 223 -21.98 -33.04 14.63
C GLY A 223 -23.10 -33.28 13.59
N THR A 224 -23.44 -32.27 12.77
CA THR A 224 -24.39 -32.37 11.65
C THR A 224 -23.65 -32.39 10.30
N TRP A 225 -24.38 -32.64 9.22
CA TRP A 225 -23.85 -32.49 7.85
C TRP A 225 -23.32 -31.08 7.54
N ARG A 226 -23.79 -30.05 8.26
CA ARG A 226 -23.35 -28.65 8.05
C ARG A 226 -21.95 -28.34 8.62
N GLU A 227 -21.38 -29.18 9.50
CA GLU A 227 -20.09 -28.86 10.15
C GLU A 227 -18.96 -28.68 9.11
N GLU A 228 -18.88 -29.59 8.14
CA GLU A 228 -17.77 -29.61 7.18
C GLU A 228 -17.86 -28.46 6.15
N TRP A 229 -19.08 -27.97 5.86
CA TRP A 229 -19.31 -26.74 5.12
C TRP A 229 -18.91 -25.49 5.93
N TRP A 230 -19.39 -25.36 7.17
CA TRP A 230 -19.04 -24.21 8.04
C TRP A 230 -17.53 -24.12 8.33
N ARG A 231 -16.80 -25.24 8.36
CA ARG A 231 -15.34 -25.25 8.48
C ARG A 231 -14.61 -24.63 7.29
N ARG A 232 -15.24 -24.57 6.11
CA ARG A 232 -14.73 -23.92 4.88
C ARG A 232 -15.17 -22.46 4.71
N ILE A 233 -15.94 -21.91 5.66
CA ILE A 233 -16.19 -20.46 5.73
C ILE A 233 -15.19 -19.86 6.72
N PRO A 234 -14.31 -18.91 6.33
CA PRO A 234 -13.43 -18.21 7.24
C PRO A 234 -14.17 -17.65 8.46
N PRO A 235 -13.67 -17.85 9.69
CA PRO A 235 -14.30 -17.28 10.89
C PRO A 235 -13.99 -15.78 11.00
N PRO A 236 -14.87 -14.98 11.63
CA PRO A 236 -14.50 -13.64 12.07
C PRO A 236 -13.28 -13.77 13.02
N GLY A 237 -12.15 -13.18 12.63
CA GLY A 237 -10.87 -13.60 13.17
C GLY A 237 -10.35 -12.76 14.34
N ASN A 238 -9.71 -13.45 15.28
CA ASN A 238 -9.19 -12.85 16.50
C ASN A 238 -7.79 -12.25 16.32
N GLY A 239 -7.54 -11.11 16.97
CA GLY A 239 -6.20 -10.49 17.08
C GLY A 239 -5.84 -9.49 15.99
N LYS A 240 -4.54 -9.36 15.67
CA LYS A 240 -4.00 -8.32 14.78
C LYS A 240 -3.84 -8.74 13.29
N LYS A 241 -4.25 -9.95 12.90
CA LYS A 241 -3.99 -10.54 11.56
C LYS A 241 -5.22 -11.09 10.79
N ALA A 242 -6.45 -10.92 11.29
CA ALA A 242 -7.61 -11.64 10.73
C ALA A 242 -8.98 -10.99 11.02
N LYS A 243 -9.06 -9.68 11.26
CA LYS A 243 -10.26 -9.02 11.83
C LYS A 243 -11.50 -8.99 10.92
N ASP A 244 -11.36 -9.46 9.68
CA ASP A 244 -11.96 -8.76 8.56
C ASP A 244 -13.03 -9.64 7.84
N TRP A 245 -13.07 -10.95 8.12
CA TRP A 245 -14.03 -11.90 7.54
C TRP A 245 -15.43 -11.87 8.22
N LYS A 246 -16.15 -10.76 8.09
CA LYS A 246 -17.58 -10.64 8.47
C LYS A 246 -18.49 -11.15 7.35
N LEU A 247 -18.97 -12.39 7.48
CA LEU A 247 -20.01 -12.95 6.60
C LEU A 247 -21.30 -12.11 6.73
N PHE A 248 -21.99 -11.86 5.60
CA PHE A 248 -23.15 -10.97 5.50
C PHE A 248 -22.91 -9.49 5.88
N GLY A 249 -21.66 -9.03 6.02
CA GLY A 249 -21.33 -7.61 6.03
C GLY A 249 -21.15 -7.05 4.61
N ASP A 250 -20.97 -5.73 4.48
CA ASP A 250 -20.92 -4.99 3.20
C ASP A 250 -20.01 -5.67 2.17
N HIS A 251 -18.79 -6.04 2.59
CA HIS A 251 -17.77 -6.66 1.72
C HIS A 251 -18.19 -8.01 1.16
N TYR A 252 -19.00 -8.78 1.90
CA TYR A 252 -19.50 -10.08 1.45
C TYR A 252 -20.57 -9.91 0.37
N TRP A 253 -21.48 -8.95 0.55
CA TRP A 253 -22.52 -8.65 -0.44
C TRP A 253 -21.91 -8.01 -1.69
N LEU A 254 -21.00 -7.05 -1.55
CA LEU A 254 -20.30 -6.48 -2.71
C LEU A 254 -19.50 -7.55 -3.49
N ALA A 255 -18.89 -8.53 -2.80
CA ALA A 255 -18.18 -9.64 -3.45
C ALA A 255 -19.11 -10.65 -4.15
N ARG A 256 -20.38 -10.74 -3.74
CA ARG A 256 -21.42 -11.58 -4.33
C ARG A 256 -22.01 -10.92 -5.58
N ASP A 257 -22.37 -9.65 -5.44
CA ASP A 257 -23.26 -8.94 -6.37
C ASP A 257 -22.49 -8.14 -7.43
N MET A 258 -21.17 -7.97 -7.28
CA MET A 258 -20.30 -7.41 -8.32
C MET A 258 -20.20 -8.31 -9.56
N THR A 259 -20.10 -7.68 -10.73
CA THR A 259 -19.89 -8.38 -12.01
C THR A 259 -18.47 -8.93 -12.14
N ASP A 260 -18.27 -9.87 -13.08
CA ASP A 260 -16.94 -10.36 -13.43
C ASP A 260 -16.02 -9.26 -13.97
N VAL A 261 -16.59 -8.22 -14.59
CA VAL A 261 -15.85 -7.04 -15.08
C VAL A 261 -15.35 -6.18 -13.91
N HIS A 262 -16.22 -5.91 -12.93
CA HIS A 262 -15.84 -5.22 -11.69
C HIS A 262 -14.75 -6.00 -10.94
N ALA A 263 -14.92 -7.32 -10.81
CA ALA A 263 -13.95 -8.20 -10.15
C ALA A 263 -12.61 -8.23 -10.90
N ALA A 264 -12.61 -8.27 -12.23
CA ALA A 264 -11.39 -8.22 -13.05
C ALA A 264 -10.67 -6.87 -12.93
N TYR A 265 -11.40 -5.76 -12.94
CA TYR A 265 -10.86 -4.41 -12.72
C TYR A 265 -10.17 -4.33 -11.36
N LEU A 266 -10.86 -4.67 -10.27
CA LEU A 266 -10.28 -4.65 -8.92
C LEU A 266 -9.07 -5.59 -8.78
N LYS A 267 -9.12 -6.80 -9.37
CA LYS A 267 -7.98 -7.74 -9.45
C LYS A 267 -6.77 -7.12 -10.18
N SER A 268 -6.99 -6.23 -11.16
CA SER A 268 -5.93 -5.58 -11.92
C SER A 268 -5.16 -4.48 -11.17
N LEU A 269 -5.77 -3.87 -10.14
CA LEU A 269 -5.20 -2.72 -9.43
C LEU A 269 -3.96 -3.08 -8.60
N PRO A 270 -2.90 -2.25 -8.59
CA PRO A 270 -1.74 -2.39 -7.70
C PRO A 270 -2.01 -1.82 -6.30
N LEU A 271 -1.07 -2.02 -5.37
CA LEU A 271 -1.06 -1.31 -4.07
C LEU A 271 -0.30 0.03 -4.13
N VAL A 272 0.58 0.18 -5.11
CA VAL A 272 1.37 1.40 -5.37
C VAL A 272 1.34 1.73 -6.87
N HIS A 273 0.98 2.96 -7.23
CA HIS A 273 1.40 3.54 -8.51
C HIS A 273 2.66 4.36 -8.31
N HIS A 274 3.61 4.22 -9.22
CA HIS A 274 4.81 5.07 -9.31
C HIS A 274 4.74 5.83 -10.64
N VAL A 275 5.02 7.13 -10.61
CA VAL A 275 5.01 8.02 -11.77
C VAL A 275 6.41 8.58 -11.95
N PRO A 276 7.29 7.94 -12.75
CA PRO A 276 8.69 8.29 -12.84
C PRO A 276 8.93 9.73 -13.31
N SER A 277 8.29 10.17 -14.40
CA SER A 277 8.44 11.52 -14.99
C SER A 277 8.03 12.70 -14.11
N MET A 278 7.38 12.45 -12.97
CA MET A 278 7.00 13.50 -12.00
C MET A 278 7.43 13.15 -10.57
N HIS A 279 8.23 12.10 -10.39
CA HIS A 279 8.86 11.70 -9.12
C HIS A 279 7.90 11.63 -7.94
N PHE A 280 6.75 10.96 -8.16
CA PHE A 280 5.76 10.71 -7.12
C PHE A 280 5.18 9.31 -7.13
N PHE A 281 4.61 8.93 -5.98
CA PHE A 281 3.87 7.71 -5.78
C PHE A 281 2.43 8.01 -5.36
N VAL A 282 1.49 7.14 -5.75
CA VAL A 282 0.15 7.06 -5.14
C VAL A 282 0.06 5.74 -4.39
N VAL A 283 -0.38 5.78 -3.14
CA VAL A 283 -0.55 4.61 -2.25
C VAL A 283 -1.83 4.75 -1.44
N HIS A 284 -2.32 3.66 -0.85
CA HIS A 284 -3.46 3.76 0.07
C HIS A 284 -3.02 4.21 1.47
N ALA A 285 -2.46 3.31 2.30
CA ALA A 285 -2.17 3.65 3.70
C ALA A 285 -0.82 4.35 3.91
N GLY A 286 0.22 3.99 3.14
CA GLY A 286 1.51 4.66 3.20
C GLY A 286 2.69 3.89 2.61
N LEU A 287 3.84 4.58 2.52
CA LEU A 287 5.11 4.04 2.04
C LEU A 287 6.25 4.46 2.99
N LEU A 288 7.24 3.59 3.26
CA LEU A 288 8.42 3.97 4.04
C LEU A 288 9.56 4.45 3.14
N PRO A 289 10.31 5.50 3.52
CA PRO A 289 11.45 5.99 2.75
C PRO A 289 12.74 5.19 3.00
N TYR A 290 12.87 4.55 4.17
CA TYR A 290 14.01 3.69 4.55
C TYR A 290 13.54 2.50 5.40
N ASN A 291 14.41 1.53 5.69
CA ASN A 291 14.10 0.41 6.58
C ASN A 291 14.31 0.82 8.06
N PRO A 292 13.25 0.99 8.86
CA PRO A 292 13.33 1.52 10.23
C PRO A 292 13.88 0.52 11.28
N ARG A 293 14.54 -0.56 10.85
CA ARG A 293 15.25 -1.51 11.72
C ARG A 293 16.77 -1.36 11.65
N LEU A 294 17.27 -0.53 10.75
CA LEU A 294 18.67 -0.22 10.56
C LEU A 294 18.90 1.28 10.89
N PRO A 295 20.12 1.67 11.28
CA PRO A 295 20.57 3.06 11.25
C PRO A 295 20.33 3.71 9.88
N ILE A 296 20.23 5.04 9.83
CA ILE A 296 19.79 5.78 8.64
C ILE A 296 20.92 5.94 7.60
N ASP A 297 22.16 5.91 8.09
CA ASP A 297 23.46 5.85 7.42
C ASP A 297 23.86 4.43 6.97
N HIS A 298 23.13 3.39 7.40
CA HIS A 298 23.53 1.99 7.17
C HIS A 298 23.66 1.68 5.67
N PRO A 299 24.69 0.93 5.22
CA PRO A 299 24.99 0.63 3.81
C PRO A 299 24.04 -0.38 3.14
N SER A 300 22.76 -0.34 3.51
CA SER A 300 21.66 -1.08 2.90
C SER A 300 20.35 -0.27 2.90
N GLN A 301 20.39 1.00 3.30
CA GLN A 301 19.29 1.93 3.10
C GLN A 301 19.34 2.46 1.66
N PRO A 302 18.21 2.52 0.93
CA PRO A 302 18.19 2.97 -0.47
C PRO A 302 18.42 4.48 -0.66
N LEU A 303 18.52 5.25 0.44
CA LEU A 303 18.70 6.70 0.44
C LEU A 303 19.99 7.16 1.17
N ALA A 304 20.77 6.25 1.75
CA ALA A 304 22.05 6.60 2.39
C ALA A 304 23.18 6.86 1.37
N HIS A 305 23.05 6.28 0.17
CA HIS A 305 24.09 6.27 -0.87
C HIS A 305 23.44 6.43 -2.26
N PRO A 306 24.18 6.96 -3.25
CA PRO A 306 23.77 6.92 -4.64
C PRO A 306 23.42 5.49 -5.09
N PRO A 307 22.31 5.30 -5.84
CA PRO A 307 21.96 4.00 -6.41
C PRO A 307 23.00 3.59 -7.46
N LYS A 308 23.00 2.30 -7.83
CA LYS A 308 23.94 1.74 -8.81
C LYS A 308 23.18 1.19 -10.01
N ILE A 309 23.46 1.72 -11.19
CA ILE A 309 22.97 1.18 -12.47
C ILE A 309 23.76 -0.11 -12.75
N SER A 310 23.09 -1.25 -12.79
CA SER A 310 23.71 -2.53 -13.10
C SER A 310 23.91 -2.69 -14.62
N GLY A 311 24.96 -2.08 -15.18
CA GLY A 311 25.27 -2.20 -16.60
C GLY A 311 26.64 -1.66 -17.03
N THR A 312 27.15 -0.61 -16.39
CA THR A 312 28.46 -0.05 -16.70
C THR A 312 29.59 -0.91 -16.14
N SER A 313 30.29 -1.64 -17.03
CA SER A 313 31.57 -2.26 -16.68
C SER A 313 32.58 -1.17 -16.28
N PRO A 314 33.35 -1.33 -15.19
CA PRO A 314 34.50 -0.48 -14.93
C PRO A 314 35.48 -0.53 -16.10
N THR A 315 36.10 0.62 -16.40
CA THR A 315 37.11 0.77 -17.44
C THR A 315 38.30 -0.16 -17.17
N MET A 316 38.85 -0.76 -18.23
CA MET A 316 40.03 -1.64 -18.16
C MET A 316 41.20 -0.97 -17.41
N PRO A 317 41.82 -1.62 -16.42
CA PRO A 317 43.06 -1.13 -15.83
C PRO A 317 44.19 -1.17 -16.87
N VAL A 318 44.87 -0.05 -17.09
CA VAL A 318 46.10 -0.02 -17.88
C VAL A 318 47.19 -0.79 -17.13
N PRO A 319 47.82 -1.82 -17.72
CA PRO A 319 48.85 -2.59 -17.03
C PRO A 319 50.16 -1.80 -16.98
N SER A 320 50.52 -1.34 -15.79
CA SER A 320 51.83 -0.71 -15.52
C SER A 320 52.95 -1.75 -15.55
N THR A 321 54.00 -1.47 -16.31
CA THR A 321 55.23 -2.27 -16.37
C THR A 321 56.06 -2.17 -15.09
N GLU A 322 56.50 -3.31 -14.52
CA GLU A 322 57.93 -3.67 -14.40
C GLU A 322 58.12 -5.10 -13.82
N PRO A 323 59.30 -5.74 -13.97
CA PRO A 323 59.49 -7.18 -13.73
C PRO A 323 60.31 -7.54 -12.48
N SER A 324 60.10 -8.76 -11.94
CA SER A 324 61.10 -9.48 -11.13
C SER A 324 60.91 -11.00 -11.23
N SER A 325 61.97 -11.77 -10.98
CA SER A 325 62.16 -13.12 -11.56
C SER A 325 62.19 -14.26 -10.51
N PRO A 326 62.69 -15.51 -10.75
CA PRO A 326 61.84 -16.69 -10.53
C PRO A 326 62.36 -17.72 -9.50
N THR A 327 61.55 -18.74 -9.19
CA THR A 327 62.02 -20.00 -8.58
C THR A 327 61.18 -21.21 -9.03
N GLU A 328 61.81 -22.38 -9.07
CA GLU A 328 61.35 -23.65 -9.67
C GLU A 328 61.93 -24.84 -8.83
N PRO A 329 61.70 -26.14 -9.13
CA PRO A 329 60.43 -26.91 -9.10
C PRO A 329 60.52 -28.19 -8.22
N THR A 330 59.40 -28.92 -8.02
CA THR A 330 59.43 -30.35 -7.62
C THR A 330 58.23 -31.16 -8.13
N THR A 331 58.49 -32.20 -8.94
CA THR A 331 57.60 -33.33 -9.35
C THR A 331 57.88 -34.58 -8.46
N PRO A 332 57.23 -35.78 -8.58
CA PRO A 332 56.53 -36.46 -9.71
C PRO A 332 55.02 -36.74 -9.39
N THR A 333 54.23 -37.69 -9.96
CA THR A 333 54.47 -38.96 -10.68
C THR A 333 53.27 -39.36 -11.57
N GLU A 334 53.47 -40.36 -12.45
CA GLU A 334 52.54 -40.89 -13.47
C GLU A 334 52.08 -42.35 -13.15
N PRO A 335 51.15 -43.02 -13.90
CA PRO A 335 51.54 -43.72 -15.15
C PRO A 335 50.47 -43.82 -16.29
N ILE A 336 50.92 -44.06 -17.54
CA ILE A 336 50.11 -44.33 -18.77
C ILE A 336 49.83 -45.85 -18.99
N PRO A 337 48.94 -46.26 -19.93
CA PRO A 337 49.36 -46.69 -21.30
C PRO A 337 48.26 -46.51 -22.41
N PRO A 338 48.37 -47.07 -23.64
CA PRO A 338 49.29 -46.74 -24.75
C PRO A 338 48.55 -46.44 -26.10
N ALA A 339 49.29 -46.20 -27.21
CA ALA A 339 48.74 -45.77 -28.52
C ALA A 339 49.18 -46.63 -29.76
N PRO A 340 48.47 -46.55 -30.90
CA PRO A 340 48.90 -47.03 -32.23
C PRO A 340 49.32 -45.89 -33.23
N PRO A 341 49.86 -46.17 -34.44
CA PRO A 341 50.88 -45.30 -35.09
C PRO A 341 50.49 -44.52 -36.38
N THR A 342 51.44 -43.70 -36.86
CA THR A 342 51.45 -42.85 -38.09
C THR A 342 51.80 -43.61 -39.38
N PRO A 343 51.69 -42.99 -40.60
CA PRO A 343 52.87 -42.43 -41.30
C PRO A 343 52.54 -41.14 -42.16
N PRO A 344 53.22 -40.73 -43.29
CA PRO A 344 54.11 -39.54 -43.24
C PRO A 344 54.16 -38.55 -44.46
N ALA A 345 54.80 -37.37 -44.25
CA ALA A 345 55.49 -36.48 -45.23
C ALA A 345 54.65 -35.81 -46.37
N ALA A 346 55.12 -34.84 -47.19
CA ALA A 346 56.45 -34.18 -47.39
C ALA A 346 56.35 -32.79 -48.09
N PHE A 347 57.42 -31.96 -48.02
CA PHE A 347 57.86 -30.88 -48.97
C PHE A 347 56.95 -29.62 -49.20
N ASP A 348 57.41 -28.35 -49.12
CA ASP A 348 58.35 -27.53 -49.97
C ASP A 348 57.54 -26.62 -50.97
N SER A 349 57.86 -25.38 -51.39
CA SER A 349 59.09 -24.54 -51.40
C SER A 349 58.83 -23.00 -51.34
N ASN A 350 59.87 -22.15 -51.54
CA ASN A 350 59.92 -20.67 -51.34
C ASN A 350 59.48 -19.77 -52.53
N HIS A 351 59.21 -18.47 -52.24
CA HIS A 351 59.75 -17.19 -52.82
C HIS A 351 58.90 -16.00 -52.28
N GLU A 352 59.41 -14.79 -51.94
CA GLU A 352 60.25 -13.77 -52.64
C GLU A 352 59.53 -13.00 -53.77
N ASP A 353 59.40 -11.66 -53.75
CA ASP A 353 58.86 -10.79 -52.66
C ASP A 353 57.81 -9.76 -53.15
N ASP A 354 57.98 -8.47 -53.57
CA ASP A 354 59.07 -7.46 -53.70
C ASP A 354 58.41 -6.02 -53.81
N ASP A 355 59.03 -4.92 -53.30
CA ASP A 355 59.01 -3.44 -53.67
C ASP A 355 57.67 -2.68 -54.05
N ASP A 356 57.47 -1.34 -54.12
CA ASP A 356 58.14 -0.05 -53.77
C ASP A 356 57.11 1.15 -53.81
N ASP A 357 57.46 2.37 -53.33
CA ASP A 357 57.13 3.75 -53.81
C ASP A 357 55.65 4.26 -54.04
N ASP A 358 55.26 5.56 -54.00
CA ASP A 358 55.75 6.83 -53.36
C ASP A 358 54.65 7.96 -53.43
N ASP A 359 54.98 9.20 -53.01
CA ASP A 359 54.46 10.52 -53.45
C ASP A 359 53.03 11.05 -53.09
N ASP A 360 52.99 12.16 -52.32
CA ASP A 360 52.62 13.57 -52.71
C ASP A 360 51.26 13.91 -53.39
N ASP A 361 50.59 15.07 -53.19
CA ASP A 361 50.71 16.21 -52.24
C ASP A 361 49.40 17.07 -52.26
N ASP A 362 49.49 18.33 -51.78
CA ASP A 362 48.68 19.54 -52.08
C ASP A 362 47.42 19.89 -51.24
N GLU A 363 47.62 20.93 -50.41
CA GLU A 363 46.65 21.75 -49.67
C GLU A 363 45.97 22.80 -50.56
N LEU A 364 44.64 22.98 -50.46
CA LEU A 364 43.97 24.29 -50.65
C LEU A 364 42.61 24.34 -49.92
N GLY A 365 42.28 25.47 -49.30
CA GLY A 365 40.97 25.76 -48.70
C GLY A 365 40.34 27.05 -49.24
N ILE A 366 39.05 27.29 -48.95
CA ILE A 366 38.33 28.56 -49.15
C ILE A 366 37.04 28.57 -48.27
N GLU A 367 36.51 29.77 -48.00
CA GLU A 367 35.47 30.04 -46.98
C GLU A 367 34.00 29.97 -47.47
N GLU A 368 33.10 30.31 -46.55
CA GLU A 368 31.64 30.34 -46.57
C GLU A 368 30.93 30.72 -47.89
N SER A 369 29.80 30.05 -48.18
CA SER A 369 28.48 30.72 -48.34
C SER A 369 27.33 29.71 -48.53
N ASP A 370 26.10 30.20 -48.33
CA ASP A 370 24.79 29.64 -48.72
C ASP A 370 24.43 28.18 -48.37
N ILE A 371 23.56 28.02 -47.36
CA ILE A 371 22.24 27.36 -47.48
C ILE A 371 21.32 27.92 -46.37
N ASP A 372 20.37 28.76 -46.76
CA ASP A 372 19.21 29.13 -45.93
C ASP A 372 17.94 28.60 -46.61
N SER A 373 17.38 27.50 -46.06
CA SER A 373 16.00 27.04 -46.34
C SER A 373 15.67 25.71 -45.62
N LEU A 374 15.55 25.75 -44.28
CA LEU A 374 14.83 24.72 -43.53
C LEU A 374 13.79 25.37 -42.59
N PRO A 375 12.60 24.76 -42.43
CA PRO A 375 11.54 25.32 -41.58
C PRO A 375 11.94 25.30 -40.09
N PRO A 376 11.37 26.19 -39.25
CA PRO A 376 11.68 26.24 -37.83
C PRO A 376 11.29 24.92 -37.16
N GLN A 377 12.29 24.10 -36.85
CA GLN A 377 12.14 22.92 -36.01
C GLN A 377 11.52 23.34 -34.68
N THR A 378 10.43 22.68 -34.31
CA THR A 378 9.78 22.86 -33.01
C THR A 378 10.77 22.62 -31.88
N ILE A 379 10.58 23.28 -30.73
CA ILE A 379 11.38 23.06 -29.52
C ILE A 379 11.22 21.60 -29.07
N LEU A 380 12.15 20.77 -29.56
CA LEU A 380 12.33 19.36 -29.23
C LEU A 380 13.79 19.16 -28.81
N ASP A 381 14.26 20.05 -27.95
CA ASP A 381 15.45 19.84 -27.15
C ASP A 381 15.13 18.77 -26.10
N ARG A 382 15.03 17.53 -26.59
CA ARG A 382 14.88 16.34 -25.77
C ARG A 382 16.14 16.24 -24.93
N ARG A 383 16.05 16.69 -23.68
CA ARG A 383 17.03 16.38 -22.64
C ARG A 383 17.23 14.87 -22.64
N ALA A 384 18.34 14.41 -23.24
CA ALA A 384 18.71 13.01 -23.21
C ALA A 384 18.82 12.62 -21.73
N PRO A 385 18.36 11.42 -21.31
CA PRO A 385 18.45 11.00 -19.92
C PRO A 385 19.90 11.04 -19.49
N SER A 386 20.25 12.06 -18.70
CA SER A 386 21.53 12.11 -18.03
C SER A 386 21.53 11.05 -16.94
N SER A 387 22.72 10.60 -16.53
CA SER A 387 22.87 9.58 -15.48
C SER A 387 22.07 9.91 -14.21
N SER A 388 21.86 11.20 -13.90
CA SER A 388 20.97 11.70 -12.84
C SER A 388 19.57 11.07 -12.86
N ASP A 389 18.95 10.97 -14.03
CA ASP A 389 17.52 10.68 -14.17
C ASP A 389 17.30 9.17 -14.12
N ASP A 390 18.19 8.40 -14.76
CA ASP A 390 18.29 6.94 -14.59
C ASP A 390 18.60 6.58 -13.12
N LEU A 391 19.57 7.26 -12.49
CA LEU A 391 19.89 7.05 -11.08
C LEU A 391 18.68 7.35 -10.19
N ARG A 392 17.95 8.45 -10.41
CA ARG A 392 16.74 8.79 -9.66
C ARG A 392 15.65 7.72 -9.82
N GLN A 393 15.44 7.19 -11.02
CA GLN A 393 14.51 6.07 -11.22
C GLN A 393 14.97 4.80 -10.48
N HIS A 394 16.28 4.52 -10.43
CA HIS A 394 16.83 3.42 -9.63
C HIS A 394 16.64 3.65 -8.11
N GLN A 395 16.77 4.90 -7.62
CA GLN A 395 16.49 5.27 -6.23
C GLN A 395 15.03 5.00 -5.87
N GLU A 396 14.10 5.48 -6.71
CA GLU A 396 12.65 5.33 -6.50
C GLU A 396 12.22 3.85 -6.58
N SER A 397 12.80 3.09 -7.51
CA SER A 397 12.65 1.64 -7.57
C SER A 397 13.20 0.95 -6.31
N ALA A 398 14.32 1.41 -5.75
CA ALA A 398 14.91 0.86 -4.52
C ALA A 398 14.06 1.13 -3.27
N ILE A 399 13.27 2.21 -3.23
CA ILE A 399 12.26 2.42 -2.16
C ILE A 399 11.22 1.27 -2.18
N LEU A 400 10.77 0.85 -3.36
CA LEU A 400 9.79 -0.25 -3.50
C LEU A 400 10.43 -1.64 -3.29
N THR A 401 11.65 -1.84 -3.80
CA THR A 401 12.26 -3.18 -3.93
C THR A 401 13.24 -3.53 -2.81
N SER A 402 13.95 -2.57 -2.20
CA SER A 402 14.94 -2.86 -1.15
C SER A 402 14.33 -2.91 0.24
N ILE A 403 13.36 -2.03 0.54
CA ILE A 403 12.75 -1.91 1.88
C ILE A 403 11.83 -3.12 2.16
N PRO A 404 12.11 -3.97 3.16
CA PRO A 404 11.31 -5.17 3.43
C PRO A 404 9.83 -4.89 3.73
N GLN A 405 9.55 -3.76 4.38
CA GLN A 405 8.23 -3.31 4.77
C GLN A 405 7.37 -2.89 3.57
N ASN A 406 7.95 -2.30 2.53
CA ASN A 406 7.23 -1.89 1.32
C ASN A 406 6.89 -3.08 0.40
N LYS A 407 7.41 -4.28 0.70
CA LYS A 407 7.08 -5.54 0.04
C LYS A 407 6.04 -6.38 0.80
N ASP A 408 5.55 -5.90 1.95
CA ASP A 408 4.48 -6.55 2.73
C ASP A 408 3.12 -5.90 2.38
N PRO A 409 2.20 -6.62 1.70
CA PRO A 409 0.89 -6.07 1.35
C PRO A 409 0.09 -5.55 2.54
N TRP A 410 0.22 -6.19 3.71
CA TRP A 410 -0.48 -5.76 4.91
C TRP A 410 0.01 -4.38 5.38
N VAL A 411 1.31 -4.10 5.21
CA VAL A 411 1.90 -2.79 5.52
C VAL A 411 1.34 -1.70 4.59
N LEU A 412 1.43 -1.89 3.28
CA LEU A 412 0.96 -0.91 2.29
C LEU A 412 -0.54 -0.58 2.44
N LEU A 413 -1.33 -1.55 2.90
CA LEU A 413 -2.78 -1.42 3.13
C LEU A 413 -3.17 -0.92 4.52
N ASN A 414 -2.31 -0.96 5.56
CA ASN A 414 -2.73 -0.67 6.95
C ASN A 414 -1.80 0.30 7.72
N MET A 415 -0.69 0.76 7.14
CA MET A 415 0.33 1.53 7.88
C MET A 415 -0.16 2.92 8.30
N ARG A 416 -0.17 3.20 9.61
CA ARG A 416 -0.40 4.56 10.18
C ARG A 416 0.85 5.18 10.80
N GLY A 417 1.76 4.34 11.28
CA GLY A 417 3.03 4.74 11.87
C GLY A 417 4.00 3.58 12.13
N VAL A 418 5.17 3.91 12.68
CA VAL A 418 6.26 2.97 13.00
C VAL A 418 6.66 3.13 14.47
N LYS A 419 6.72 2.01 15.19
CA LYS A 419 7.16 1.95 16.59
C LYS A 419 8.67 2.12 16.71
N LYS A 420 9.14 2.52 17.92
CA LYS A 420 10.56 2.63 18.30
C LYS A 420 11.41 1.36 18.05
N ASN A 421 10.81 0.21 17.81
CA ASN A 421 11.48 -1.06 17.44
C ASN A 421 11.37 -1.43 15.95
N GLY A 422 11.20 -0.44 15.05
CA GLY A 422 11.14 -0.67 13.60
C GLY A 422 9.96 -1.50 13.12
N LYS A 423 8.89 -1.60 13.93
CA LYS A 423 7.67 -2.34 13.60
C LYS A 423 6.55 -1.39 13.21
N VAL A 424 6.08 -1.53 11.97
CA VAL A 424 4.87 -0.88 11.44
C VAL A 424 3.66 -1.21 12.32
N THR A 425 2.75 -0.26 12.48
CA THR A 425 1.45 -0.46 13.13
C THR A 425 0.33 0.31 12.42
N ARG A 426 -0.87 -0.22 12.60
CA ARG A 426 -2.13 0.31 12.05
C ARG A 426 -2.96 1.10 13.06
N ASN A 427 -2.45 1.28 14.27
CA ASN A 427 -3.06 2.13 15.27
C ASN A 427 -2.51 3.56 15.10
N THR A 428 -3.40 4.55 15.04
CA THR A 428 -3.03 5.97 14.91
C THR A 428 -2.18 6.43 16.10
N ASP A 429 -2.43 5.87 17.29
CA ASP A 429 -1.86 6.32 18.57
C ASP A 429 -0.55 5.58 18.95
N GLU A 430 0.01 4.77 18.04
CA GLU A 430 1.20 3.94 18.32
C GLU A 430 2.40 4.32 17.45
N GLY A 431 3.36 5.05 18.01
CA GLY A 431 4.65 5.35 17.36
C GLY A 431 4.59 6.53 16.38
N THR A 432 5.65 6.72 15.61
CA THR A 432 5.81 7.91 14.75
C THR A 432 4.99 7.76 13.46
N PRO A 433 4.16 8.74 13.07
CA PRO A 433 3.46 8.73 11.79
C PRO A 433 4.42 8.54 10.61
N TRP A 434 4.10 7.63 9.68
CA TRP A 434 5.00 7.32 8.56
C TRP A 434 5.26 8.55 7.69
N ALA A 435 4.27 9.42 7.50
CA ALA A 435 4.40 10.66 6.74
C ALA A 435 5.39 11.65 7.40
N LYS A 436 5.54 11.64 8.74
CA LYS A 436 6.56 12.44 9.43
C LYS A 436 7.97 11.88 9.18
N LEU A 437 8.12 10.56 9.06
CA LEU A 437 9.37 9.92 8.63
C LEU A 437 9.69 10.25 7.16
N TRP A 438 8.69 10.18 6.27
CA TRP A 438 8.84 10.52 4.85
C TRP A 438 9.32 11.96 4.65
N ASN A 439 8.62 12.94 5.21
CA ASN A 439 8.99 14.35 5.00
C ASN A 439 10.33 14.72 5.65
N ARG A 440 10.70 14.13 6.80
CA ARG A 440 12.03 14.35 7.38
C ARG A 440 13.13 13.84 6.46
N GLN A 441 12.99 12.62 5.93
CA GLN A 441 13.96 12.05 4.99
C GLN A 441 14.09 12.91 3.72
N MET A 442 12.96 13.27 3.11
CA MET A 442 12.97 14.03 1.85
C MET A 442 13.44 15.48 2.02
N LYS A 443 13.32 16.08 3.22
CA LYS A 443 13.96 17.36 3.57
C LYS A 443 15.50 17.24 3.65
N GLY A 444 16.03 16.05 3.94
CA GLY A 444 17.46 15.77 3.97
C GLY A 444 18.07 15.37 2.62
N CYS A 445 17.26 15.05 1.60
CA CYS A 445 17.76 14.81 0.25
C CYS A 445 18.36 16.10 -0.34
N ARG A 446 19.58 15.99 -0.89
CA ARG A 446 20.35 17.11 -1.46
C ARG A 446 20.77 16.94 -2.92
N GLY A 447 20.60 15.74 -3.46
CA GLY A 447 20.96 15.38 -4.83
C GLY A 447 21.91 14.19 -4.91
N ILE A 448 21.78 13.36 -5.94
CA ILE A 448 22.53 12.09 -6.10
C ILE A 448 24.01 12.33 -6.42
N ASN A 449 24.36 13.46 -7.04
CA ASN A 449 25.72 13.76 -7.51
C ASN A 449 26.65 14.41 -6.46
N ILE A 450 26.23 14.48 -5.19
CA ILE A 450 27.04 15.10 -4.13
C ILE A 450 28.17 14.17 -3.68
N PRO A 451 29.44 14.64 -3.63
CA PRO A 451 30.54 13.87 -3.07
C PRO A 451 30.27 13.53 -1.61
N SER A 452 30.35 12.24 -1.26
CA SER A 452 30.11 11.76 0.10
C SER A 452 31.22 12.20 1.06
N GLY A 453 31.07 13.39 1.64
CA GLY A 453 32.08 13.98 2.53
C GLY A 453 31.98 15.50 2.76
N LEU A 454 30.78 16.09 2.67
CA LEU A 454 30.54 17.43 3.21
C LEU A 454 29.94 17.33 4.63
N GLN A 455 30.11 18.40 5.39
CA GLN A 455 30.17 18.38 6.86
C GLN A 455 28.83 18.60 7.54
N ASP A 456 28.74 18.23 8.81
CA ASP A 456 27.62 18.56 9.69
C ASP A 456 27.31 20.07 9.62
N ASP A 457 26.13 20.42 9.12
CA ASP A 457 25.59 21.77 9.17
C ASP A 457 25.26 22.16 10.61
N GLU A 458 25.48 23.42 11.00
CA GLU A 458 25.37 23.85 12.42
C GLU A 458 23.94 23.76 12.99
N GLU A 459 22.92 23.45 12.16
CA GLU A 459 21.55 23.14 12.59
C GLU A 459 21.29 21.65 12.87
N GLY A 460 22.24 20.75 12.55
CA GLY A 460 22.17 19.32 12.87
C GLY A 460 21.20 18.52 12.00
N GLY A 461 21.10 18.84 10.70
CA GLY A 461 20.34 18.06 9.74
C GLY A 461 21.03 16.74 9.36
N GLU A 462 20.25 15.67 9.14
CA GLU A 462 20.76 14.47 8.47
C GLU A 462 20.69 14.70 6.95
N GLU A 463 21.84 14.90 6.28
CA GLU A 463 21.91 15.04 4.82
C GLU A 463 22.05 13.69 4.09
N PHE A 464 21.45 13.59 2.90
CA PHE A 464 21.38 12.35 2.13
C PHE A 464 21.63 12.57 0.63
N PRO A 465 22.44 11.71 -0.03
CA PRO A 465 22.74 11.77 -1.47
C PRO A 465 21.60 11.16 -2.29
N CYS A 466 20.40 11.73 -2.16
CA CYS A 466 19.17 11.35 -2.83
C CYS A 466 18.49 12.56 -3.46
N GLU A 467 17.64 12.33 -4.46
CA GLU A 467 16.63 13.29 -4.89
C GLU A 467 15.33 13.09 -4.09
N PRO A 468 14.55 14.15 -3.80
CA PRO A 468 13.27 14.01 -3.10
C PRO A 468 12.17 13.44 -4.02
N SER A 469 11.24 12.67 -3.44
CA SER A 469 10.04 12.15 -4.12
C SER A 469 8.78 12.41 -3.28
N THR A 470 7.63 12.61 -3.92
CA THR A 470 6.35 12.90 -3.23
C THR A 470 5.46 11.67 -3.09
N VAL A 471 4.69 11.54 -2.00
CA VAL A 471 3.67 10.47 -1.85
C VAL A 471 2.27 11.05 -1.64
N VAL A 472 1.33 10.67 -2.50
CA VAL A 472 -0.11 10.98 -2.36
C VAL A 472 -0.82 9.77 -1.77
N TYR A 473 -1.67 9.97 -0.77
CA TYR A 473 -2.22 8.86 0.02
C TYR A 473 -3.63 9.06 0.59
N GLY A 474 -4.24 7.95 0.99
CA GLY A 474 -5.59 7.84 1.54
C GLY A 474 -5.60 7.48 3.03
N HIS A 475 -6.58 6.69 3.48
CA HIS A 475 -6.64 5.96 4.76
C HIS A 475 -6.68 6.81 6.05
N ALA A 476 -6.42 8.11 5.98
CA ALA A 476 -6.00 8.95 7.10
C ALA A 476 -7.11 9.81 7.76
N ALA A 477 -8.40 9.57 7.52
CA ALA A 477 -9.56 10.42 7.87
C ALA A 477 -9.50 11.12 9.24
N SER A 478 -8.98 10.45 10.27
CA SER A 478 -8.84 10.99 11.63
C SER A 478 -7.86 12.18 11.75
N ARG A 479 -6.98 12.38 10.76
CA ARG A 479 -6.10 13.56 10.62
C ARG A 479 -6.71 14.64 9.72
N GLY A 480 -7.74 14.32 8.96
CA GLY A 480 -8.27 15.19 7.91
C GLY A 480 -7.26 15.45 6.80
N LEU A 481 -7.22 16.69 6.31
CA LEU A 481 -6.38 17.11 5.19
C LEU A 481 -4.91 17.27 5.64
N ASP A 482 -4.09 16.24 5.42
CA ASP A 482 -2.68 16.21 5.83
C ASP A 482 -1.74 16.56 4.66
N VAL A 483 -1.44 17.85 4.49
CA VAL A 483 -0.59 18.37 3.40
C VAL A 483 0.78 18.75 3.95
N LYS A 484 1.85 18.18 3.38
CA LYS A 484 3.26 18.49 3.68
C LYS A 484 4.07 18.55 2.38
N ARG A 485 5.26 19.16 2.40
CA ARG A 485 6.09 19.41 1.20
C ARG A 485 6.30 18.17 0.32
N TYR A 486 6.42 16.98 0.90
CA TYR A 486 6.69 15.72 0.19
C TYR A 486 5.61 14.65 0.43
N SER A 487 4.47 14.98 1.04
CA SER A 487 3.35 14.03 1.17
C SER A 487 1.98 14.70 1.24
N VAL A 488 0.99 14.17 0.53
CA VAL A 488 -0.37 14.74 0.49
C VAL A 488 -1.42 13.67 0.82
N GLY A 489 -2.02 13.78 2.01
CA GLY A 489 -3.13 12.94 2.46
C GLY A 489 -4.47 13.51 2.02
N LEU A 490 -5.23 12.72 1.25
CA LEU A 490 -6.49 13.14 0.62
C LEU A 490 -7.74 12.59 1.33
N ASP A 491 -7.61 11.53 2.13
CA ASP A 491 -8.71 11.04 2.97
C ASP A 491 -9.09 12.11 4.00
N THR A 492 -10.18 12.78 3.68
CA THR A 492 -10.73 13.93 4.40
C THR A 492 -12.06 13.58 5.07
N GLY A 493 -12.34 12.27 5.23
CA GLY A 493 -13.48 11.76 5.97
C GLY A 493 -14.82 11.97 5.27
N CYS A 494 -14.88 11.86 3.93
CA CYS A 494 -16.13 12.01 3.15
C CYS A 494 -17.28 11.18 3.72
N LEU A 495 -17.01 9.90 4.01
CA LEU A 495 -17.93 8.95 4.65
C LEU A 495 -18.54 9.49 5.97
N TYR A 496 -17.80 10.32 6.70
CA TYR A 496 -18.23 10.90 7.98
C TYR A 496 -18.88 12.29 7.82
N GLY A 497 -19.40 12.61 6.62
CA GLY A 497 -20.13 13.84 6.33
C GLY A 497 -19.26 15.09 6.21
N GLN A 498 -17.94 14.90 6.03
CA GLN A 498 -16.95 15.97 5.89
C GLN A 498 -16.80 16.37 4.41
N LYS A 499 -15.71 15.96 3.75
CA LYS A 499 -15.42 16.31 2.35
C LYS A 499 -14.78 15.15 1.59
N LEU A 500 -14.97 15.16 0.27
CA LEU A 500 -14.14 14.42 -0.68
C LEU A 500 -13.15 15.42 -1.29
N THR A 501 -11.89 15.03 -1.41
CA THR A 501 -10.79 15.91 -1.85
C THR A 501 -10.10 15.36 -3.09
N ALA A 502 -9.86 16.25 -4.05
CA ALA A 502 -8.95 16.03 -5.16
C ALA A 502 -7.71 16.92 -5.06
N LEU A 503 -6.54 16.36 -5.35
CA LEU A 503 -5.35 17.09 -5.76
C LEU A 503 -5.33 17.18 -7.29
N VAL A 504 -5.28 18.39 -7.83
CA VAL A 504 -5.23 18.65 -9.27
C VAL A 504 -3.84 19.16 -9.62
N VAL A 505 -3.10 18.40 -10.44
CA VAL A 505 -1.72 18.69 -10.86
C VAL A 505 -1.71 19.09 -12.33
N ARG A 506 -0.97 20.15 -12.67
CA ARG A 506 -0.78 20.65 -14.03
C ARG A 506 0.68 20.99 -14.32
N SER A 507 1.06 20.95 -15.60
CA SER A 507 2.26 21.63 -16.08
C SER A 507 2.12 23.13 -15.77
N GLY A 508 3.06 23.67 -14.99
CA GLY A 508 3.08 25.08 -14.65
C GLY A 508 3.62 25.90 -15.81
N LYS A 509 2.93 26.98 -16.15
CA LYS A 509 3.51 27.96 -17.08
C LYS A 509 4.69 28.61 -16.38
N SER A 510 5.86 28.58 -17.01
CA SER A 510 7.06 29.28 -16.54
C SER A 510 6.84 30.80 -16.58
N SER A 511 6.21 31.32 -15.53
CA SER A 511 6.09 32.75 -15.27
C SER A 511 7.43 33.23 -14.75
N ASN A 512 8.25 33.76 -15.66
CA ASN A 512 9.53 34.39 -15.34
C ASN A 512 9.28 35.73 -14.62
N THR A 513 8.82 35.64 -13.38
CA THR A 513 8.44 36.75 -12.51
C THR A 513 9.05 36.53 -11.14
N HIS A 514 10.03 37.36 -10.79
CA HIS A 514 10.50 37.53 -9.42
C HIS A 514 9.35 38.09 -8.56
N SER A 515 8.64 37.18 -7.91
CA SER A 515 7.74 37.40 -6.79
C SER A 515 7.91 36.13 -5.94
N GLY A 516 8.72 36.13 -4.90
CA GLY A 516 8.83 37.17 -3.88
C GLY A 516 8.20 36.60 -2.61
N ASP A 517 8.89 36.69 -1.49
CA ASP A 517 8.77 35.69 -0.42
C ASP A 517 7.48 35.84 0.40
N ASP A 518 6.39 35.25 -0.11
CA ASP A 518 5.20 34.88 0.66
C ASP A 518 5.59 33.70 1.57
N ASP A 519 6.23 34.04 2.69
CA ASP A 519 6.58 33.16 3.81
C ASP A 519 5.30 32.68 4.54
N ASP A 520 4.54 31.78 3.88
CA ASP A 520 3.56 30.90 4.51
C ASP A 520 4.31 29.89 5.42
N ASN A 521 4.95 30.40 6.47
CA ASN A 521 5.41 29.64 7.63
C ASN A 521 4.16 29.19 8.41
N ASP A 522 3.50 28.14 7.92
CA ASP A 522 2.62 27.29 8.73
C ASP A 522 3.51 26.65 9.83
N ASP A 523 3.72 27.40 10.93
CA ASP A 523 4.59 27.03 12.07
C ASP A 523 4.44 25.56 12.48
N ASP A 524 5.57 24.87 12.73
CA ASP A 524 5.63 23.54 13.37
C ASP A 524 5.16 23.62 14.86
N LYS A 525 3.89 23.92 15.09
CA LYS A 525 3.25 23.85 16.41
C LYS A 525 2.84 22.42 16.69
N GLU A 526 3.77 21.68 17.27
CA GLU A 526 3.49 20.38 17.88
C GLU A 526 2.60 20.57 19.12
N GLU A 527 1.28 20.40 18.96
CA GLU A 527 0.35 20.31 20.09
C GLU A 527 0.54 18.97 20.83
N GLU A 528 1.58 18.89 21.68
CA GLU A 528 1.68 17.89 22.73
C GLU A 528 0.65 18.16 23.83
N ASP A 529 -0.55 17.59 23.72
CA ASP A 529 -1.59 17.70 24.75
C ASP A 529 -1.91 16.34 25.39
N HIS A 530 -1.29 16.08 26.54
CA HIS A 530 -1.55 14.91 27.38
C HIS A 530 -2.58 15.24 28.48
N GLU A 531 -3.43 14.26 28.80
CA GLU A 531 -4.22 14.13 30.05
C GLU A 531 -5.60 14.83 30.18
N ASN A 532 -6.62 14.17 29.63
CA ASN A 532 -7.77 13.64 30.39
C ASN A 532 -8.48 14.55 31.44
N THR A 533 -9.74 14.96 31.18
CA THR A 533 -10.88 14.57 32.05
C THR A 533 -12.30 14.90 31.52
N ARG A 534 -13.22 13.96 31.80
CA ARG A 534 -14.66 14.13 32.15
C ARG A 534 -15.56 15.14 31.38
N ARG A 535 -16.52 14.55 30.63
CA ARG A 535 -17.97 14.88 30.59
C ARG A 535 -18.43 16.27 31.08
N THR A 536 -19.11 17.03 30.21
CA THR A 536 -20.57 17.27 30.33
C THR A 536 -21.16 17.96 29.09
N SER A 537 -22.44 17.74 28.83
CA SER A 537 -23.16 18.28 27.67
C SER A 537 -23.72 19.69 27.93
N LYS A 538 -23.69 20.60 26.94
CA LYS A 538 -24.63 21.73 26.89
C LYS A 538 -24.93 22.25 25.48
N LYS A 539 -26.09 22.88 25.36
CA LYS A 539 -26.92 23.01 24.15
C LYS A 539 -26.91 24.45 23.63
N ARG A 540 -26.90 24.63 22.30
CA ARG A 540 -27.37 25.81 21.53
C ARG A 540 -26.81 27.21 21.86
N LYS A 541 -26.31 27.88 20.81
CA LYS A 541 -27.00 29.08 20.29
C LYS A 541 -26.73 29.30 18.79
N MET A 542 -27.78 29.50 18.00
CA MET A 542 -27.69 30.19 16.71
C MET A 542 -27.71 31.70 16.97
N LEU A 543 -27.01 32.45 16.12
CA LEU A 543 -27.41 33.80 15.68
C LEU A 543 -26.69 34.08 14.35
N GLY A 544 -27.45 34.48 13.32
CA GLY A 544 -26.96 34.53 11.95
C GLY A 544 -26.23 35.83 11.58
N ARG A 545 -25.39 35.77 10.55
CA ARG A 545 -24.88 36.94 9.82
C ARG A 545 -25.21 36.81 8.34
N ARG A 546 -25.49 37.93 7.68
CA ARG A 546 -26.18 38.02 6.39
C ARG A 546 -25.31 37.47 5.25
N GLN A 547 -25.93 36.74 4.32
CA GLN A 547 -25.34 36.42 3.02
C GLN A 547 -25.05 37.72 2.25
N HIS A 548 -23.85 37.83 1.68
CA HIS A 548 -23.62 38.65 0.49
C HIS A 548 -23.36 37.70 -0.67
N GLY A 549 -24.21 37.75 -1.69
CA GLY A 549 -24.06 36.92 -2.88
C GLY A 549 -22.95 37.47 -3.78
N GLY A 550 -21.82 36.76 -3.85
CA GLY A 550 -20.78 36.98 -4.85
C GLY A 550 -20.42 35.65 -5.50
N LYS A 551 -20.68 35.49 -6.81
CA LYS A 551 -20.24 34.32 -7.58
C LYS A 551 -18.75 34.38 -7.91
N GLY A 552 -17.90 34.29 -6.87
CA GLY A 552 -16.48 34.01 -7.06
C GLY A 552 -16.30 32.56 -7.47
N LYS A 553 -15.61 32.28 -8.58
CA LYS A 553 -15.13 30.91 -8.86
C LYS A 553 -14.17 30.51 -7.73
N HIS A 554 -14.43 29.40 -7.05
CA HIS A 554 -13.55 28.91 -5.98
C HIS A 554 -12.22 28.43 -6.58
N ARG A 555 -11.21 29.31 -6.59
CA ARG A 555 -9.82 28.92 -6.88
C ARG A 555 -9.31 28.13 -5.67
N GLY A 556 -9.14 26.81 -5.82
CA GLY A 556 -8.65 25.91 -4.77
C GLY A 556 -7.27 26.31 -4.22
N LYS A 557 -6.97 25.94 -2.96
CA LYS A 557 -5.68 26.26 -2.29
C LYS A 557 -4.53 25.66 -3.13
N ARG A 558 -3.56 26.49 -3.53
CA ARG A 558 -2.31 26.02 -4.15
C ARG A 558 -1.48 25.25 -3.13
N VAL A 559 -0.76 24.25 -3.56
CA VAL A 559 0.14 23.45 -2.72
C VAL A 559 1.46 23.19 -3.45
N LYS A 560 2.58 23.22 -2.73
CA LYS A 560 3.87 22.74 -3.28
C LYS A 560 3.77 21.22 -3.44
N PHE A 561 4.12 20.70 -4.61
CA PHE A 561 3.94 19.29 -4.98
C PHE A 561 5.01 18.85 -5.98
N GLY A 562 5.49 17.60 -5.85
CA GLY A 562 6.55 17.09 -6.70
C GLY A 562 7.88 17.80 -6.44
N ASP A 563 8.81 17.64 -7.38
CA ASP A 563 10.06 18.39 -7.41
C ASP A 563 9.82 19.78 -8.06
N ASP A 564 10.42 20.83 -7.49
CA ASP A 564 10.32 22.18 -8.03
C ASP A 564 10.95 22.27 -9.45
N ALA A 565 11.93 21.41 -9.77
CA ALA A 565 12.50 21.28 -11.11
C ALA A 565 11.50 20.77 -12.17
N MET A 566 10.40 20.14 -11.77
CA MET A 566 9.32 19.68 -12.68
C MET A 566 8.29 20.80 -12.97
N GLY A 567 8.38 21.95 -12.30
CA GLY A 567 7.55 23.12 -12.60
C GLY A 567 6.03 22.92 -12.44
N LEU A 568 5.59 22.00 -11.57
CA LEU A 568 4.17 21.62 -11.45
C LEU A 568 3.36 22.66 -10.66
N ASP A 569 2.16 23.04 -11.16
CA ASP A 569 1.17 23.80 -10.37
C ASP A 569 0.09 22.84 -9.85
N ALA A 570 0.09 22.62 -8.53
CA ALA A 570 -0.85 21.73 -7.87
C ALA A 570 -1.84 22.49 -6.96
N ARG A 571 -3.11 22.05 -6.95
CA ARG A 571 -4.19 22.70 -6.20
C ARG A 571 -5.17 21.69 -5.61
N LEU A 572 -5.70 22.00 -4.43
CA LEU A 572 -6.73 21.20 -3.78
C LEU A 572 -8.13 21.71 -4.08
N VAL A 573 -9.01 20.79 -4.51
CA VAL A 573 -10.45 21.01 -4.71
C VAL A 573 -11.20 20.07 -3.78
N GLN A 574 -12.26 20.55 -3.13
CA GLN A 574 -13.03 19.76 -2.17
C GLN A 574 -14.52 20.04 -2.31
N VAL A 575 -15.33 18.98 -2.34
CA VAL A 575 -16.79 19.07 -2.19
C VAL A 575 -17.21 18.56 -0.82
N LYS A 576 -18.32 19.07 -0.29
CA LYS A 576 -18.86 18.59 0.99
C LYS A 576 -19.65 17.30 0.76
N CYS A 577 -19.34 16.26 1.53
CA CYS A 577 -20.13 15.03 1.50
C CYS A 577 -21.38 15.14 2.37
N ALA A 578 -22.46 14.48 1.95
CA ALA A 578 -23.52 14.10 2.87
C ALA A 578 -23.00 13.00 3.81
N LEU A 579 -23.67 12.77 4.93
CA LEU A 579 -23.56 11.46 5.59
C LEU A 579 -24.26 10.42 4.69
N PRO A 580 -23.77 9.17 4.61
CA PRO A 580 -24.61 8.08 4.15
C PRO A 580 -25.87 8.01 5.04
N PRO A 581 -27.02 7.57 4.51
CA PRO A 581 -28.23 7.41 5.31
C PRO A 581 -28.00 6.37 6.42
N GLU A 582 -28.64 6.56 7.58
CA GLU A 582 -28.51 5.65 8.74
C GLU A 582 -29.24 4.30 8.53
N GLU A 583 -29.97 4.17 7.42
CA GLU A 583 -30.63 2.98 6.88
C GLU A 583 -30.22 2.90 5.39
N ASP A 584 -29.72 1.80 4.81
CA ASP A 584 -29.70 0.41 5.25
C ASP A 584 -28.32 -0.28 5.07
N SER A 585 -27.82 -0.91 6.14
CA SER A 585 -26.86 -2.04 6.05
C SER A 585 -27.60 -3.39 6.02
N HIS A 586 -28.87 -3.37 5.61
CA HIS A 586 -29.83 -4.45 5.82
C HIS A 586 -30.63 -4.86 4.57
N ASP A 587 -30.67 -4.04 3.51
CA ASP A 587 -31.56 -4.21 2.35
C ASP A 587 -30.80 -4.65 1.07
N HIS A 588 -30.30 -5.89 1.09
CA HIS A 588 -29.61 -6.60 -0.01
C HIS A 588 -30.19 -8.01 -0.20
#